data_AF-A0A366ZWD0-F1
#
_entry.id   AF-A0A366ZWD0-F1
#
_cell.length_a   1.000
_cell.length_b   1.000
_cell.length_c   1.000
_cell.angle_alpha   90.00
_cell.angle_beta   90.00
_cell.angle_gamma   90.00
#
_symmetry.space_group_name_H-M   'P 1'
#
loop_
_entity.id
_entity.type
_entity.pdbx_description
1 polymer ?
#
loop_
_entity_poly.entity_id
_entity_poly.type
_entity_poly.pdbx_seq_one_letter_code
_entity_poly.pdbx_strand_id
1 'polypeptide(L)' 'MRAEELDGDDAAVYRAVAELEDLTGAPHLQDLARRTGLELERTRAAVHRLLHTEPKILHEVPDTSPTDLGPVYELAPRA' A
#
# COMPACT_ATOMS: atom_id res chain seq x y z
N MET A 1 -6.86 -5.49 -13.00
CA MET A 1 -5.47 -5.91 -12.73
C MET A 1 -5.51 -6.70 -11.44
N ARG A 2 -5.03 -7.93 -11.46
CA ARG A 2 -4.97 -8.83 -10.32
C ARG A 2 -3.59 -8.74 -9.67
N ALA A 3 -3.48 -9.15 -8.40
CA ALA A 3 -2.20 -9.18 -7.68
C ALA A 3 -1.10 -9.96 -8.43
N GLU A 4 -1.50 -10.97 -9.21
CA GLU A 4 -0.64 -11.84 -10.02
C GLU A 4 -0.08 -11.14 -11.27
N GLU A 5 -0.73 -10.06 -11.70
CA GLU A 5 -0.39 -9.27 -12.90
C GLU A 5 0.42 -8.02 -12.55
N LEU A 6 0.72 -7.78 -11.26
CA LEU A 6 1.47 -6.62 -10.83
C LEU A 6 2.93 -6.75 -11.27
N ASP A 7 3.45 -5.66 -11.85
CA ASP A 7 4.87 -5.49 -12.15
C ASP A 7 5.41 -4.19 -11.55
N GLY A 8 6.74 -4.02 -11.65
CA GLY A 8 7.41 -2.76 -11.33
C GLY A 8 7.07 -2.19 -9.96
N ASP A 9 6.77 -0.90 -9.95
CA ASP A 9 6.46 -0.13 -8.73
C ASP A 9 5.20 -0.66 -8.03
N ASP A 10 4.21 -1.15 -8.78
CA ASP A 10 2.94 -1.65 -8.21
C ASP A 10 3.16 -2.98 -7.46
N ALA A 11 3.96 -3.89 -8.03
CA ALA A 11 4.35 -5.13 -7.36
C ALA A 11 5.21 -4.86 -6.11
N ALA A 12 6.12 -3.90 -6.18
CA ALA A 12 6.96 -3.53 -5.05
C ALA A 12 6.12 -2.97 -3.89
N VAL A 13 5.19 -2.04 -4.18
CA VAL A 13 4.28 -1.47 -3.18
C VAL A 13 3.37 -2.53 -2.60
N TYR A 14 2.76 -3.39 -3.42
CA TYR A 14 1.90 -4.46 -2.95
C TYR A 14 2.62 -5.41 -1.97
N ARG A 15 3.84 -5.84 -2.29
CA ARG A 15 4.65 -6.68 -1.39
C ARG A 15 5.02 -5.94 -0.11
N ALA A 16 5.37 -4.66 -0.20
CA ALA A 16 5.69 -3.85 0.97
C ALA A 16 4.51 -3.70 1.92
N VAL A 17 3.29 -3.50 1.41
CA VAL A 17 2.07 -3.50 2.23
C VAL A 17 1.92 -4.85 2.93
N ALA A 18 1.95 -5.96 2.17
CA ALA A 18 1.79 -7.30 2.71
C ALA A 18 2.79 -7.63 3.82
N GLU A 19 4.05 -7.25 3.65
CA GLU A 19 5.11 -7.49 4.64
C GLU A 19 4.96 -6.62 5.89
N LEU A 20 4.62 -5.34 5.73
CA LEU A 20 4.47 -4.42 6.86
C LEU A 20 3.21 -4.70 7.66
N GLU A 21 2.11 -5.07 7.00
CA GLU A 21 0.90 -5.53 7.67
C GLU A 21 1.15 -6.71 8.62
N ASP A 22 1.95 -7.69 8.19
CA ASP A 22 2.29 -8.86 9.00
C ASP A 22 3.25 -8.53 10.17
N LEU A 23 4.18 -7.59 9.96
CA LEU A 23 5.20 -7.24 10.96
C LEU A 23 4.74 -6.21 11.98
N THR A 24 4.06 -5.16 11.52
CA THR A 24 3.78 -3.94 12.29
C THR A 24 2.34 -3.45 12.18
N GLY A 25 1.54 -4.03 11.30
CA GLY A 25 0.20 -3.55 10.95
C GLY A 25 0.20 -2.64 9.73
N ALA A 26 -0.98 -2.08 9.42
CA ALA A 26 -1.21 -1.28 8.22
C ALA A 26 -0.21 -0.11 8.09
N PRO A 27 0.63 -0.06 7.03
CA PRO A 27 1.65 0.97 6.88
C PRO A 27 1.11 2.30 6.35
N HIS A 28 1.78 3.40 6.71
CA HIS A 28 1.59 4.69 6.05
C HIS A 28 2.35 4.76 4.73
N LEU A 29 2.04 5.75 3.89
CA LEU A 29 2.71 5.96 2.59
C LEU A 29 4.25 6.08 2.72
N GLN A 30 4.70 6.66 3.84
CA GLN A 30 6.11 6.93 4.12
C GLN A 30 6.88 5.64 4.41
N ASP A 31 6.26 4.70 5.12
CA ASP A 31 6.84 3.40 5.39
C ASP A 31 6.96 2.58 4.11
N LEU A 32 5.98 2.69 3.21
CA LEU A 32 6.02 2.05 1.89
C LEU A 32 7.15 2.62 1.02
N ALA A 33 7.32 3.94 0.97
CA ALA A 33 8.42 4.55 0.24
C ALA A 33 9.79 4.10 0.80
N ARG A 34 9.92 4.06 2.14
CA ARG A 34 11.12 3.57 2.81
C ARG A 34 11.40 2.09 2.54
N ARG A 35 10.36 1.25 2.55
CA ARG A 35 10.48 -0.21 2.37
C ARG A 35 10.80 -0.59 0.93
N THR A 36 10.18 0.10 -0.04
CA THR A 36 10.40 -0.14 -1.47
C THR A 36 11.66 0.54 -2.01
N GLY A 37 12.16 1.58 -1.34
CA GLY A 37 13.24 2.43 -1.83
C GLY A 37 12.82 3.34 -2.99
N LEU A 38 11.52 3.46 -3.24
CA LEU A 38 10.96 4.35 -4.25
C LEU A 38 10.83 5.77 -3.70
N GLU A 39 10.88 6.74 -4.61
CA GLU A 39 10.48 8.12 -4.29
C GLU A 39 9.03 8.17 -3.82
N LEU A 40 8.71 9.11 -2.92
CA LEU A 40 7.39 9.22 -2.30
C LEU A 40 6.27 9.38 -3.35
N GLU A 41 6.51 10.17 -4.39
CA GLU A 41 5.51 10.40 -5.45
C GLU A 41 5.31 9.18 -6.35
N ARG A 42 6.35 8.36 -6.57
CA ARG A 42 6.20 7.08 -7.28
C ARG A 42 5.40 6.09 -6.45
N THR A 43 5.68 6.03 -5.16
CA THR A 43 4.93 5.24 -4.18
C THR A 43 3.46 5.66 -4.17
N ARG A 44 3.19 6.97 -4.09
CA ARG A 44 1.84 7.54 -4.15
C ARG A 44 1.09 7.13 -5.42
N ALA A 45 1.75 7.25 -6.58
CA ALA A 45 1.15 6.89 -7.85
C ALA A 45 0.81 5.39 -7.92
N ALA A 46 1.69 4.53 -7.41
CA ALA A 46 1.47 3.09 -7.36
C ALA A 46 0.32 2.71 -6.41
N VAL A 47 0.32 3.26 -5.19
CA VAL A 47 -0.81 3.11 -4.24
C VAL A 47 -2.12 3.57 -4.87
N HIS A 48 -2.13 4.74 -5.51
CA HIS A 48 -3.32 5.25 -6.18
C HIS A 48 -3.83 4.29 -7.27
N ARG A 49 -2.94 3.71 -8.08
CA ARG A 49 -3.35 2.69 -9.07
C ARG A 49 -3.97 1.48 -8.39
N LEU A 50 -3.31 0.92 -7.39
CA LEU A 50 -3.76 -0.26 -6.64
C LEU A 50 -5.11 -0.04 -5.94
N LEU A 51 -5.38 1.16 -5.41
CA LEU A 51 -6.67 1.53 -4.83
C LEU A 51 -7.81 1.55 -5.85
N HIS A 52 -7.50 1.83 -7.12
CA HIS A 52 -8.47 1.97 -8.21
C HIS A 52 -8.44 0.79 -9.20
N THR A 53 -7.87 -0.35 -8.79
CA THR A 53 -7.96 -1.59 -9.56
C THR A 53 -9.30 -2.29 -9.32
N GLU A 54 -9.78 -2.99 -10.36
CA GLU A 54 -10.82 -4.00 -10.21
C GLU A 54 -10.20 -5.40 -10.46
N PRO A 55 -10.29 -6.33 -9.49
CA PRO A 55 -10.82 -6.19 -8.13
C PRO A 55 -9.95 -5.26 -7.25
N LYS A 56 -10.51 -4.69 -6.18
CA LYS A 56 -9.75 -3.85 -5.24
C LYS A 56 -8.60 -4.65 -4.65
N ILE A 57 -7.38 -4.13 -4.77
CA ILE A 57 -6.17 -4.73 -4.19
C ILE A 57 -5.81 -4.08 -2.85
N LEU A 58 -6.00 -2.76 -2.75
CA LEU A 58 -5.73 -1.99 -1.52
C LEU A 58 -6.98 -1.27 -1.02
N HIS A 59 -7.01 -1.01 0.28
CA HIS A 59 -7.90 -0.09 0.95
C HIS A 59 -7.10 1.02 1.62
N GLU A 60 -7.65 2.23 1.59
CA GLU A 60 -7.19 3.34 2.39
C GLU A 60 -8.05 3.41 3.65
N VAL A 61 -7.42 3.34 4.82
CA VAL A 61 -8.08 3.36 6.12
C VAL A 61 -7.64 4.60 6.88
N PRO A 62 -8.57 5.35 7.50
CA PRO A 62 -8.19 6.48 8.35
C PRO A 62 -7.29 6.00 9.48
N ASP A 63 -6.15 6.64 9.67
CA ASP A 63 -5.35 6.41 10.87
C ASP A 63 -6.11 6.96 12.08
N THR A 64 -6.28 6.11 13.09
CA THR A 64 -6.95 6.46 14.36
C THR A 64 -5.95 6.81 15.46
N SER A 65 -4.65 6.80 15.14
CA SER A 65 -3.59 7.17 16.06
C SER A 65 -3.68 8.66 16.45
N PRO A 66 -3.17 9.04 17.63
CA PRO A 66 -3.22 10.43 18.10
C PRO A 66 -2.33 11.37 17.29
N THR A 67 -1.45 10.84 16.44
CA THR A 67 -0.58 11.62 15.55
C THR A 67 -1.11 11.47 14.14
N ASP A 68 -1.67 12.54 13.57
CA ASP A 68 -2.18 12.50 12.20
C ASP A 68 -1.02 12.42 11.19
N LEU A 69 -0.68 11.20 10.79
CA LEU A 69 0.31 10.91 9.75
C LEU A 69 -0.34 10.68 8.37
N GLY A 70 -1.65 10.96 8.25
CA GLY A 70 -2.46 10.57 7.12
C GLY A 70 -2.95 9.12 7.21
N PRO A 71 -3.55 8.59 6.13
CA PRO A 71 -4.15 7.26 6.15
C PRO A 71 -3.10 6.14 6.13
N VAL A 72 -3.54 4.95 6.55
CA VAL A 72 -2.81 3.69 6.40
C VAL A 72 -3.39 2.88 5.24
N TYR A 73 -2.58 1.99 4.68
CA TYR A 73 -2.96 1.19 3.52
C TYR A 73 -3.01 -0.28 3.87
N GLU A 74 -4.16 -0.92 3.59
CA GLU A 74 -4.39 -2.32 3.89
C GLU A 74 -4.65 -3.14 2.63
N LEU A 75 -4.24 -4.42 2.62
CA LEU A 75 -4.64 -5.34 1.56
C LEU A 75 -6.14 -5.63 1.62
N ALA A 76 -6.79 -5.64 0.46
CA ALA A 76 -8.16 -6.10 0.38
C ALA A 76 -8.23 -7.60 0.75
N PRO A 77 -9.23 -8.02 1.56
CA PRO A 77 -9.38 -9.40 1.95
C PRO A 77 -9.55 -10.28 0.70
N ARG A 78 -8.67 -11.27 0.56
CA ARG A 78 -8.75 -12.26 -0.51
C ARG A 78 -9.89 -13.22 -0.15
N ALA A 79 -11.02 -13.11 -0.85
CA ALA A 79 -12.15 -14.04 -0.72
C ALA A 79 -11.78 -15.45 -1.18
#